data_AF-A0A965M6Q8-F1
#
_entry.id   AF-A0A965M6Q8-F1
#
_cell.length_a   1.000
_cell.length_b   1.000
_cell.length_c   1.000
_cell.angle_alpha   90.00
_cell.angle_beta   90.00
_cell.angle_gamma   90.00
#
_symmetry.space_group_name_H-M   'P 1'
#
loop_
_entity.id
_entity.type
_entity.pdbx_description
1 polymer ?
#
loop_
_entity_poly.entity_id
_entity_poly.type
_entity_poly.pdbx_seq_one_letter_code
_entity_poly.pdbx_strand_id
1 'polypeptide(L)' 'MHLPHDYYHPEKPGRDGVPGVYETREIELSLFDLQNDPHEDTNRIKENPEVLKQLQQIAQDHRKKFYE' A
#
# COMPACT_ATOMS: atom_id res chain seq x y z
N MET A 1 -6.28 1.58 2.86
CA MET A 1 -6.44 1.24 1.42
C MET A 1 -5.18 1.71 0.72
N HIS A 2 -4.53 0.81 0.00
CA HIS A 2 -3.36 1.12 -0.83
C HIS A 2 -3.80 1.35 -2.26
N LEU A 3 -3.35 2.46 -2.86
CA LEU A 3 -3.32 2.62 -4.31
C LEU A 3 -2.11 1.85 -4.87
N PRO A 4 -2.12 1.46 -6.15
CA PRO A 4 -0.94 0.84 -6.75
C PRO A 4 0.28 1.76 -6.65
N HIS A 5 1.35 1.26 -6.03
CA HIS A 5 2.60 1.98 -5.93
C HIS A 5 3.77 1.04 -5.70
N ASP A 6 4.96 1.54 -6.02
CA ASP A 6 6.21 0.87 -5.70
C ASP A 6 6.59 1.08 -4.23
N TYR A 7 7.28 0.11 -3.63
CA TYR A 7 7.89 0.22 -2.32
C TYR A 7 9.21 -0.55 -2.25
N TYR A 8 10.10 -0.13 -1.36
CA TYR A 8 11.37 -0.83 -1.14
C TYR A 8 11.21 -1.98 -0.16
N HIS A 9 11.61 -3.17 -0.57
CA HIS A 9 11.62 -4.37 0.25
C HIS A 9 13.07 -4.80 0.53
N PRO A 10 13.45 -5.04 1.80
CA PRO A 10 14.77 -5.56 2.13
C PRO A 10 14.91 -7.00 1.65
N GLU A 11 15.76 -7.25 0.66
CA GLU A 11 16.04 -8.60 0.14
C GLU A 11 17.10 -9.29 1.00
N LYS A 12 18.19 -8.58 1.33
CA LYS A 12 19.32 -9.13 2.09
C LYS A 12 19.77 -8.15 3.17
N PRO A 13 19.96 -8.59 4.42
CA PRO A 13 20.48 -7.73 5.47
C PRO A 13 21.92 -7.33 5.14
N GLY A 14 22.25 -6.07 5.44
CA GLY A 14 23.62 -5.57 5.39
C GLY A 14 24.47 -6.13 6.52
N ARG A 15 25.79 -5.89 6.46
CA ARG A 15 26.73 -6.34 7.49
C ARG A 15 27.86 -5.32 7.67
N ASP A 16 28.33 -5.17 8.90
CA ASP A 16 29.51 -4.37 9.26
C ASP A 16 29.46 -2.91 8.75
N GLY A 17 28.29 -2.27 8.87
CA GLY A 17 28.06 -0.88 8.44
C GLY A 17 27.74 -0.72 6.95
N VAL A 18 27.76 -1.81 6.17
CA VAL A 18 27.31 -1.81 4.77
C VAL A 18 25.79 -1.93 4.72
N PRO A 19 25.08 -1.07 3.96
CA PRO A 19 23.63 -1.18 3.81
C PRO A 19 23.23 -2.50 3.14
N GLY A 20 22.07 -3.01 3.50
CA GLY A 20 21.49 -4.20 2.88
C GLY A 20 21.09 -3.97 1.43
N VAL A 21 20.79 -5.06 0.74
CA VAL A 21 20.22 -5.00 -0.62
C VAL A 21 18.72 -4.82 -0.49
N TYR A 22 18.20 -3.82 -1.19
CA TYR A 22 16.78 -3.57 -1.32
C TYR A 22 16.37 -3.82 -2.77
N GLU A 23 15.20 -4.39 -2.93
CA GLU A 23 14.52 -4.48 -4.22
C GLU A 23 13.27 -3.61 -4.20
N THR A 24 12.86 -3.15 -5.37
CA THR A 24 11.57 -2.45 -5.53
C THR A 24 10.51 -3.50 -5.85
N ARG A 25 9.42 -3.50 -5.07
CA ARG A 25 8.24 -4.31 -5.31
C ARG A 25 7.04 -3.39 -5.55
N GLU A 26 6.07 -3.88 -6.31
CA GLU A 26 4.80 -3.20 -6.52
C GLU A 26 3.74 -3.80 -5.58
N ILE A 27 2.92 -2.95 -4.96
CA ILE A 27 1.69 -3.38 -4.30
C ILE A 27 0.51 -3.06 -5.20
N GLU A 28 -0.41 -4.01 -5.35
CA GLU A 28 -1.65 -3.80 -6.08
C GLU A 28 -2.66 -2.98 -5.27
N LEU A 29 -3.73 -2.54 -5.94
CA LEU A 29 -4.85 -1.90 -5.25
C LEU A 29 -5.42 -2.84 -4.17
N SER A 30 -5.36 -2.41 -2.91
CA SER A 30 -5.65 -3.30 -1.77
C SER A 30 -6.45 -2.60 -0.67
N LEU A 31 -7.30 -3.36 0.00
CA LEU A 31 -8.09 -2.91 1.16
C LEU A 31 -7.84 -3.83 2.35
N PHE A 32 -7.31 -3.29 3.43
CA PHE A 32 -6.98 -4.03 4.65
C PHE A 32 -7.85 -3.57 5.81
N ASP A 33 -8.20 -4.51 6.69
CA ASP A 33 -8.87 -4.23 7.95
C ASP A 33 -7.81 -4.10 9.05
N LEU A 34 -7.31 -2.89 9.27
CA LEU A 34 -6.22 -2.65 10.22
C LEU A 34 -6.57 -2.98 11.68
N GLN A 35 -7.84 -3.16 12.02
CA GLN A 35 -8.24 -3.55 13.37
C GLN A 35 -7.97 -5.03 13.62
N ASN A 36 -8.26 -5.88 12.64
CA ASN A 36 -8.11 -7.33 12.75
C ASN A 36 -6.86 -7.88 12.04
N ASP A 37 -6.27 -7.08 11.14
CA ASP A 37 -5.11 -7.38 10.31
C ASP A 37 -4.14 -6.17 10.30
N PRO A 38 -3.46 -5.89 11.43
CA PRO A 38 -2.54 -4.77 11.54
C PRO A 38 -1.24 -4.94 10.73
N HIS A 39 -0.97 -6.16 10.25
CA HIS A 39 0.18 -6.47 9.41
C HIS A 39 -0.14 -6.40 7.90
N GLU A 40 -1.40 -6.13 7.54
CA GLU A 40 -1.85 -6.00 6.15
C GLU A 40 -1.60 -7.27 5.33
N ASP A 41 -1.76 -8.44 5.95
CA ASP A 41 -1.50 -9.73 5.32
C ASP A 41 -2.64 -10.16 4.37
N THR A 42 -3.86 -9.67 4.58
CA THR A 42 -5.05 -10.13 3.87
C THR A 42 -5.75 -9.03 3.09
N ASN A 43 -5.62 -9.05 1.75
CA ASN A 43 -6.35 -8.13 0.89
C ASN A 43 -7.86 -8.46 0.83
N ARG A 44 -8.69 -7.57 1.39
CA ARG A 44 -10.17 -7.69 1.50
C ARG A 44 -10.91 -6.84 0.46
N ILE A 45 -10.25 -6.44 -0.62
CA ILE A 45 -10.81 -5.52 -1.62
C ILE A 45 -12.15 -5.98 -2.23
N LYS A 46 -12.39 -7.28 -2.33
CA LYS A 46 -13.63 -7.84 -2.90
C LYS A 46 -14.80 -7.88 -1.90
N GLU A 47 -14.53 -7.72 -0.61
CA GLU A 47 -15.55 -7.94 0.44
C GLU A 47 -16.35 -6.67 0.74
N ASN A 48 -15.79 -5.48 0.49
CA ASN A 48 -16.41 -4.21 0.83
C ASN A 48 -16.34 -3.20 -0.34
N PRO A 49 -17.07 -3.43 -1.44
CA PRO A 49 -17.00 -2.59 -2.65
C PRO A 49 -17.48 -1.15 -2.41
N GLU A 50 -18.42 -0.93 -1.49
CA GLU A 50 -18.91 0.41 -1.15
C GLU A 50 -17.84 1.25 -0.45
N VAL A 51 -17.16 0.67 0.54
CA VAL A 51 -16.05 1.33 1.26
C VAL A 51 -14.90 1.61 0.31
N LEU A 52 -14.56 0.67 -0.57
CA LEU A 52 -13.56 0.87 -1.60
C LEU A 52 -13.88 2.09 -2.47
N LYS A 53 -15.11 2.21 -2.95
CA LYS A 53 -15.54 3.34 -3.79
C LYS A 53 -15.44 4.68 -3.07
N GLN A 54 -15.84 4.74 -1.79
CA GLN A 54 -15.72 5.96 -0.98
C GLN A 54 -14.26 6.39 -0.83
N LEU A 55 -13.36 5.46 -0.50
CA LEU A 55 -11.94 5.75 -0.33
C LEU A 55 -11.26 6.14 -1.65
N GLN A 56 -11.63 5.50 -2.76
CA GLN A 56 -11.15 5.88 -4.09
C GLN A 56 -11.57 7.31 -4.47
N GLN A 57 -12.80 7.70 -4.16
CA GLN A 57 -13.27 9.06 -4.43
C GLN A 57 -12.44 10.09 -3.65
N ILE A 58 -12.20 9.85 -2.36
CA ILE A 58 -11.36 10.72 -1.52
C ILE A 58 -9.95 10.85 -2.10
N ALA A 59 -9.36 9.74 -2.54
CA ALA A 59 -8.04 9.76 -3.16
C ALA A 59 -8.00 10.56 -4.47
N GLN A 60 -9.03 10.42 -5.31
CA GLN A 60 -9.16 11.18 -6.56
C GLN A 60 -9.34 12.68 -6.29
N ASP A 61 -10.18 13.05 -5.31
CA ASP A 61 -10.42 14.44 -4.95
C ASP A 61 -9.15 15.10 -4.39
N HIS A 62 -8.38 14.37 -3.59
CA HIS A 62 -7.07 14.82 -3.12
C HIS A 62 -6.11 15.05 -4.30
N ARG A 63 -6.04 14.10 -5.25
CA ARG A 63 -5.18 14.23 -6.43
C ARG A 63 -5.53 15.49 -7.22
N LYS A 64 -6.81 15.70 -7.52
CA LYS A 64 -7.31 16.88 -8.24
C LYS A 64 -7.02 18.19 -7.53
N LYS A 65 -7.04 18.20 -6.19
CA LYS A 65 -6.84 19.42 -5.41
C LYS A 65 -5.38 19.87 -5.35
N PHE A 66 -4.44 18.93 -5.33
CA PHE A 66 -3.04 19.22 -5.00
C PHE A 66 -2.05 18.96 -6.14
N TYR A 67 -2.45 18.23 -7.19
CA TYR A 67 -1.53 17.82 -8.26
C TYR A 67 -2.06 18.08 -9.67
N GLU A 68 -3.29 18.59 -9.82
CA GLU A 68 -3.88 19.08 -11.07
C GLU A 68 -4.20 20.57 -10.95
#